data_AF-A0A7X6ZZW1-F1
#
_entry.id   AF-A0A7X6ZZW1-F1
#
_cell.length_a   1.000
_cell.length_b   1.000
_cell.length_c   1.000
_cell.angle_alpha   90.00
_cell.angle_beta   90.00
_cell.angle_gamma   90.00
#
_symmetry.space_group_name_H-M   'P 1'
#
loop_
_entity.id
_entity.type
_entity.pdbx_description
1 polymer ?
#
loop_
_entity_poly.entity_id
_entity_poly.type
_entity_poly.pdbx_seq_one_letter_code
_entity_poly.pdbx_strand_id
1 'polypeptide(L)'
;MKIVVGLGNPGKKYSETRHNLGFKVVEELAKRFPIEKEESKYDAIIGHIRIGSEKVLLVKPLTYMNLSGKSVQPLVHFYKLELQDLIVIYDDMDLDLGRLRIRESGGTGGHKGMVSITQRLSTQEFPRIRVGIGRPEDETIDLVLGNFSNDE
;
A
#
# COMPACT_ATOMS: atom_id res chain seq x y z
N MET A 1 11.46 7.74 12.19
CA MET A 1 10.98 8.05 10.83
C MET A 1 10.15 6.86 10.40
N LYS A 2 8.99 7.08 9.78
CA LYS A 2 8.12 5.99 9.29
C LYS A 2 8.04 5.98 7.76
N ILE A 3 7.80 4.81 7.18
CA ILE A 3 7.40 4.67 5.77
C ILE A 3 6.01 4.07 5.72
N VAL A 4 5.10 4.76 5.06
CA VAL A 4 3.74 4.28 4.77
C VAL A 4 3.65 4.01 3.27
N VAL A 5 3.55 2.74 2.92
CA VAL A 5 3.43 2.27 1.53
C VAL A 5 1.97 1.97 1.23
N GLY A 6 1.41 2.62 0.20
CA GLY A 6 0.13 2.26 -0.37
C GLY A 6 0.34 1.34 -1.57
N LEU A 7 -0.30 0.18 -1.60
CA LEU A 7 -0.24 -0.71 -2.77
C LEU A 7 -1.29 -0.35 -3.83
N GLY A 8 -0.94 -0.64 -5.08
CA GLY A 8 -1.73 -0.31 -6.26
C GLY A 8 -0.96 -0.56 -7.55
N ASN A 9 -1.63 -0.42 -8.69
CA ASN A 9 -1.03 -0.42 -10.02
C ASN A 9 -0.99 0.99 -10.62
N PRO A 10 0.08 1.37 -11.32
CA PRO A 10 0.22 2.65 -11.99
C PRO A 10 -0.58 2.71 -13.31
N GLY A 11 -1.07 3.89 -13.65
CA GLY A 11 -1.77 4.16 -14.91
C GLY A 11 -3.26 4.38 -14.74
N LYS A 12 -3.84 5.23 -15.60
CA LYS A 12 -5.23 5.70 -15.50
C LYS A 12 -6.27 4.59 -15.44
N LYS A 13 -6.03 3.47 -16.15
CA LYS A 13 -6.95 2.32 -16.15
C LYS A 13 -7.13 1.65 -14.78
N TYR A 14 -6.25 1.91 -13.81
CA TYR A 14 -6.32 1.30 -12.48
C TYR A 14 -6.75 2.27 -11.37
N SER A 15 -6.87 3.58 -11.66
CA SER A 15 -7.01 4.61 -10.60
C SER A 15 -8.25 4.41 -9.72
N GLU A 16 -9.34 3.90 -10.31
CA GLU A 16 -10.61 3.68 -9.64
C GLU A 16 -10.84 2.25 -9.18
N THR A 17 -9.86 1.36 -9.39
CA THR A 17 -10.01 -0.06 -9.05
C THR A 17 -9.86 -0.32 -7.56
N ARG A 18 -10.51 -1.39 -7.07
CA ARG A 18 -10.41 -1.84 -5.68
C ARG A 18 -8.96 -2.12 -5.26
N HIS A 19 -8.13 -2.66 -6.17
CA HIS A 19 -6.69 -2.88 -5.92
C HIS A 19 -5.85 -1.61 -5.73
N ASN A 20 -6.38 -0.43 -6.07
CA ASN A 20 -5.68 0.84 -5.89
C ASN A 20 -6.08 1.55 -4.59
N LEU A 21 -6.81 0.89 -3.69
CA LEU A 21 -7.23 1.49 -2.43
C LEU A 21 -6.04 1.92 -1.55
N GLY A 22 -4.94 1.15 -1.56
CA GLY A 22 -3.71 1.55 -0.89
C GLY A 22 -3.16 2.88 -1.42
N PHE A 23 -3.15 3.08 -2.74
CA PHE A 23 -2.79 4.37 -3.34
C PHE A 23 -3.74 5.48 -2.91
N LYS A 24 -5.07 5.25 -2.95
CA LYS A 24 -6.07 6.25 -2.55
C LYS A 24 -5.87 6.69 -1.10
N VAL A 25 -5.56 5.76 -0.19
CA VAL A 25 -5.27 6.09 1.21
C VAL A 25 -4.03 6.99 1.33
N VAL A 26 -2.94 6.67 0.63
CA VAL A 26 -1.72 7.48 0.67
C VAL A 26 -1.92 8.86 0.04
N GLU A 27 -2.67 8.94 -1.06
CA GLU A 27 -3.05 10.22 -1.68
C GLU A 27 -3.90 11.08 -0.74
N GLU A 28 -4.84 10.46 -0.03
CA GLU A 28 -5.68 11.16 0.95
C GLU A 28 -4.86 11.66 2.14
N LEU A 29 -3.89 10.88 2.64
CA LEU A 29 -2.93 11.35 3.64
C LEU A 29 -2.11 12.53 3.13
N ALA A 30 -1.67 12.48 1.87
CA ALA A 30 -0.89 13.56 1.25
C ALA A 30 -1.70 14.86 1.08
N LYS A 31 -3.04 14.79 1.03
CA LYS A 31 -3.92 15.99 1.04
C LYS A 31 -4.10 16.58 2.44
N ARG A 32 -4.05 15.74 3.48
CA ARG A 32 -4.29 16.14 4.88
C ARG A 32 -3.07 16.76 5.55
N PHE A 33 -1.88 16.45 5.06
CA PHE A 33 -0.62 16.93 5.61
C PHE A 33 0.19 17.70 4.56
N PRO A 34 0.85 18.82 4.91
CA PRO A 34 1.73 19.52 3.99
C PRO A 34 2.86 18.60 3.52
N ILE A 35 3.04 18.52 2.19
CA ILE A 35 4.17 17.82 1.59
C ILE A 35 5.40 18.74 1.64
N GLU A 36 6.40 18.37 2.45
CA GLU A 36 7.67 19.09 2.56
C GLU A 36 8.52 18.92 1.29
N LYS A 37 8.42 17.75 0.65
CA LYS A 37 9.15 17.38 -0.57
C LYS A 37 8.43 16.25 -1.28
N GLU A 38 8.37 16.29 -2.61
CA GLU A 38 7.98 15.16 -3.44
C GLU A 38 9.17 14.73 -4.32
N GLU A 39 9.38 13.43 -4.47
CA GLU A 39 10.38 12.89 -5.39
C GLU A 39 9.94 11.60 -6.05
N SER A 40 10.45 11.36 -7.26
CA SER A 40 10.29 10.10 -7.99
C SER A 40 11.60 9.34 -7.95
N LYS A 41 11.66 8.26 -7.16
CA LYS A 41 12.86 7.45 -6.96
C LYS A 41 12.48 6.01 -6.61
N TYR A 42 13.36 5.05 -6.90
CA TYR A 42 13.15 3.63 -6.60
C TYR A 42 11.85 3.06 -7.21
N ASP A 43 11.54 3.47 -8.44
CA ASP A 43 10.27 3.12 -9.11
C ASP A 43 9.05 3.48 -8.23
N ALA A 44 9.06 4.61 -7.52
CA ALA A 44 7.96 5.11 -6.68
C ALA A 44 7.84 6.63 -6.70
N ILE A 45 6.64 7.12 -6.39
CA ILE A 45 6.39 8.50 -5.94
C ILE A 45 6.50 8.52 -4.42
N ILE A 46 7.28 9.46 -3.88
CA ILE A 46 7.57 9.59 -2.46
C ILE A 46 7.23 11.00 -2.02
N GLY A 47 6.20 11.14 -1.18
CA GLY A 47 5.86 12.38 -0.49
C GLY A 47 6.47 12.38 0.90
N HIS A 48 7.22 13.42 1.26
CA HIS A 48 7.72 13.65 2.60
C HIS A 48 6.73 14.52 3.35
N ILE A 49 6.18 14.01 4.44
CA ILE A 49 5.28 14.76 5.32
C ILE A 49 5.80 14.72 6.76
N ARG A 50 5.20 15.54 7.61
CA ARG A 50 5.41 15.47 9.06
C ARG A 50 4.08 15.34 9.80
N ILE A 51 4.02 14.39 10.73
CA ILE A 51 2.88 14.19 11.64
C ILE A 51 3.38 14.47 13.05
N GLY A 52 3.00 15.62 13.63
CA GLY A 52 3.61 16.11 14.85
C GLY A 52 5.11 16.40 14.66
N SER A 53 5.97 15.71 15.41
CA SER A 53 7.43 15.76 15.24
C SER A 53 7.98 14.65 14.32
N GLU A 54 7.14 13.70 13.91
CA GLU A 54 7.58 12.48 13.21
C GLU A 54 7.64 12.69 11.71
N LYS A 55 8.79 12.39 11.10
CA LYS A 55 8.94 12.37 9.63
C LYS A 55 8.34 11.09 9.07
N VAL A 56 7.47 11.23 8.07
CA VAL A 56 6.79 10.11 7.42
C VAL A 56 6.98 10.20 5.91
N LEU A 57 7.41 9.10 5.29
CA LEU A 57 7.41 8.97 3.83
C LEU A 57 6.12 8.28 3.39
N LEU A 58 5.36 8.97 2.57
CA LEU A 58 4.21 8.45 1.86
C LEU A 58 4.68 7.89 0.51
N VAL A 59 4.55 6.57 0.31
CA VAL A 59 5.15 5.88 -0.84
C VAL A 59 4.07 5.21 -1.68
N LYS A 60 4.10 5.49 -2.98
CA LYS A 60 3.32 4.79 -4.01
C LYS A 60 4.26 4.13 -5.01
N PRO A 61 4.48 2.80 -4.93
CA PRO A 61 5.25 2.07 -5.92
C PRO A 61 4.66 2.23 -7.32
N LEU A 62 5.41 2.76 -8.27
CA LEU A 62 5.07 2.82 -9.69
C LEU A 62 5.49 1.56 -10.45
N THR A 63 5.73 0.46 -9.74
CA THR A 63 5.81 -0.88 -10.31
C THR A 63 4.41 -1.46 -10.49
N TYR A 64 4.27 -2.61 -11.15
CA TYR A 64 3.04 -3.39 -11.01
C TYR A 64 2.93 -4.02 -9.61
N MET A 65 1.71 -4.35 -9.20
CA MET A 65 1.38 -4.91 -7.88
C MET A 65 2.25 -6.11 -7.52
N ASN A 66 2.45 -7.05 -8.43
CA ASN A 66 3.29 -8.23 -8.21
C ASN A 66 4.80 -7.92 -8.08
N LEU A 67 5.22 -6.68 -8.35
CA LEU A 67 6.59 -6.21 -8.29
C LEU A 67 6.81 -5.13 -7.21
N SER A 68 5.83 -4.86 -6.34
CA SER A 68 5.93 -3.83 -5.29
C SER A 68 7.16 -3.98 -4.41
N GLY A 69 7.61 -5.20 -4.12
CA GLY A 69 8.81 -5.45 -3.32
C GLY A 69 10.10 -4.89 -3.95
N LYS A 70 10.16 -4.75 -5.28
CA LYS A 70 11.29 -4.15 -6.01
C LYS A 70 11.46 -2.66 -5.65
N SER A 71 10.35 -1.99 -5.34
CA SER A 71 10.35 -0.57 -4.96
C SER A 71 10.53 -0.38 -3.45
N VAL A 72 9.87 -1.21 -2.64
CA VAL A 72 9.89 -1.09 -1.17
C VAL A 72 11.24 -1.48 -0.57
N GLN A 73 11.87 -2.56 -1.05
CA GLN A 73 13.13 -3.05 -0.46
C GLN A 73 14.25 -1.99 -0.50
N PRO A 74 14.57 -1.33 -1.64
CA PRO A 74 15.60 -0.29 -1.67
C PRO A 74 15.33 0.88 -0.72
N LEU A 75 14.06 1.25 -0.51
CA LEU A 75 13.69 2.32 0.42
C LEU A 75 14.02 1.95 1.87
N VAL A 76 13.62 0.76 2.31
CA VAL A 76 13.92 0.25 3.66
C VAL A 76 15.44 0.25 3.91
N HIS A 77 16.23 -0.22 2.94
CA HIS A 77 17.68 -0.28 3.06
C HIS A 77 18.33 1.11 3.05
N PHE A 78 17.92 1.99 2.13
CA PHE A 78 18.52 3.32 1.99
C PHE A 78 18.31 4.18 3.24
N TYR A 79 17.10 4.14 3.81
CA TYR A 79 16.76 4.88 5.03
C TYR A 79 17.16 4.14 6.32
N LYS A 80 17.73 2.92 6.21
CA LYS A 80 18.14 2.08 7.35
C LYS A 80 17.01 1.92 8.38
N LEU A 81 15.81 1.62 7.89
CA LEU A 81 14.63 1.51 8.73
C LEU A 81 14.53 0.15 9.38
N GLU A 82 14.14 0.16 10.65
CA GLU A 82 13.62 -1.03 11.30
C GLU A 82 12.27 -1.40 10.66
N LEU A 83 12.00 -2.70 10.51
CA LEU A 83 10.78 -3.14 9.80
C LEU A 83 9.48 -2.76 10.53
N GLN A 84 9.54 -2.53 11.84
CA GLN A 84 8.45 -1.94 12.64
C GLN A 84 8.09 -0.48 12.26
N ASP A 85 8.96 0.18 11.49
CA ASP A 85 8.73 1.52 10.95
C ASP A 85 8.13 1.50 9.53
N LEU A 86 8.02 0.32 8.92
CA LEU A 86 7.34 0.09 7.65
C LEU A 86 5.87 -0.29 7.89
N ILE A 87 4.96 0.50 7.31
CA ILE A 87 3.53 0.21 7.31
C ILE A 87 3.09 0.00 5.86
N VAL A 88 2.47 -1.14 5.57
CA VAL A 88 1.92 -1.42 4.23
C VAL A 88 0.40 -1.41 4.27
N ILE A 89 -0.21 -0.61 3.41
CA ILE A 89 -1.66 -0.44 3.26
C ILE A 89 -2.11 -1.08 1.95
N TYR A 90 -3.07 -1.99 2.01
CA TYR A 90 -3.55 -2.73 0.84
C TYR A 90 -4.99 -3.21 1.03
N ASP A 91 -5.62 -3.55 -0.07
CA ASP A 91 -6.99 -4.06 -0.13
C ASP A 91 -7.08 -5.54 0.27
N ASP A 92 -8.23 -5.93 0.79
CA ASP A 92 -8.44 -7.26 1.35
C ASP A 92 -9.86 -7.75 1.08
N MET A 93 -9.97 -8.80 0.27
CA MET A 93 -11.26 -9.39 -0.09
C MET A 93 -11.89 -10.13 1.08
N ASP A 94 -11.11 -10.62 2.04
CA ASP A 94 -11.62 -11.40 3.18
C ASP A 94 -12.25 -10.53 4.27
N LEU A 95 -12.20 -9.20 4.11
CA LEU A 95 -12.82 -8.25 5.00
C LEU A 95 -14.00 -7.59 4.31
N ASP A 96 -15.09 -7.46 5.06
CA ASP A 96 -16.27 -6.71 4.65
C ASP A 96 -15.88 -5.31 4.15
N LEU A 97 -16.60 -4.79 3.16
CA LEU A 97 -16.35 -3.48 2.59
C LEU A 97 -16.24 -2.40 3.68
N GLY A 98 -15.17 -1.59 3.60
CA GLY A 98 -14.91 -0.50 4.55
C GLY A 98 -14.33 -0.95 5.90
N ARG A 99 -14.22 -2.26 6.16
CA ARG A 99 -13.67 -2.77 7.40
C ARG A 99 -12.16 -2.67 7.42
N LEU A 100 -11.62 -2.05 8.47
CA LEU A 100 -10.18 -1.92 8.68
C LEU A 100 -9.66 -2.99 9.63
N ARG A 101 -8.49 -3.55 9.33
CA ARG A 101 -7.77 -4.45 10.23
C ARG A 101 -6.28 -4.12 10.24
N ILE A 102 -5.78 -3.78 11.43
CA ILE A 102 -4.36 -3.50 11.66
C ILE A 102 -3.71 -4.74 12.26
N ARG A 103 -2.51 -5.09 11.78
CA ARG A 103 -1.70 -6.21 12.29
C ARG A 103 -0.23 -5.82 12.32
N GLU A 104 0.48 -6.28 13.35
CA GLU A 104 1.92 -6.09 13.47
C GLU A 104 2.71 -6.99 12.51
N SER A 105 2.18 -8.18 12.20
CA SER A 105 2.73 -9.11 11.22
C SER A 105 1.65 -10.07 10.69
N GLY A 106 2.03 -10.98 9.79
CA GLY A 106 1.18 -12.10 9.35
C GLY A 106 1.35 -12.49 7.89
N GLY A 107 0.59 -13.50 7.47
CA GLY A 107 0.58 -14.00 6.10
C GLY A 107 0.16 -12.97 5.07
N THR A 108 0.41 -13.27 3.80
CA THR A 108 0.10 -12.39 2.66
C THR A 108 -1.37 -12.46 2.23
N GLY A 109 -2.09 -13.51 2.64
CA GLY A 109 -3.46 -13.75 2.18
C GLY A 109 -3.57 -13.91 0.66
N GLY A 110 -2.49 -14.34 0.00
CA GLY A 110 -2.45 -14.42 -1.47
C GLY A 110 -2.33 -13.07 -2.19
N HIS A 111 -2.35 -11.94 -1.48
CA HIS A 111 -2.24 -10.61 -2.07
C HIS A 111 -0.88 -10.42 -2.76
N LYS A 112 -0.89 -10.22 -4.09
CA LYS A 112 0.33 -10.24 -4.94
C LYS A 112 1.39 -9.23 -4.51
N GLY A 113 0.98 -8.03 -4.08
CA GLY A 113 1.92 -7.02 -3.59
C GLY A 113 2.54 -7.38 -2.25
N MET A 114 1.78 -8.03 -1.36
CA MET A 114 2.32 -8.51 -0.08
C MET A 114 3.25 -9.71 -0.29
N VAL A 115 2.93 -10.61 -1.21
CA VAL A 115 3.83 -11.69 -1.65
C VAL A 115 5.15 -11.09 -2.15
N SER A 116 5.09 -10.10 -3.05
CA SER A 116 6.28 -9.43 -3.58
C SER A 116 7.17 -8.81 -2.50
N ILE A 117 6.56 -8.07 -1.55
CA ILE A 117 7.30 -7.39 -0.48
C ILE A 117 7.93 -8.40 0.48
N THR A 118 7.15 -9.38 0.95
CA THR A 118 7.63 -10.39 1.90
C THR A 118 8.75 -11.25 1.33
N GLN A 119 8.68 -11.61 0.04
CA GLN A 119 9.75 -12.33 -0.66
C GLN A 119 11.04 -11.50 -0.76
N ARG A 120 10.92 -10.20 -1.03
CA ARG A 120 12.08 -9.30 -1.16
C ARG A 120 12.71 -8.93 0.18
N LEU A 121 11.90 -8.82 1.23
CA LEU A 121 12.38 -8.54 2.58
C LEU A 121 12.75 -9.82 3.36
N SER A 122 12.47 -11.01 2.82
CA SER A 122 12.68 -12.30 3.45
C SER A 122 12.01 -12.44 4.83
N THR A 123 10.90 -11.74 5.06
CA THR A 123 10.17 -11.75 6.33
C THR A 123 8.74 -11.25 6.16
N GLN A 124 7.90 -11.57 7.14
CA GLN A 124 6.52 -11.09 7.27
C GLN A 124 6.32 -10.19 8.49
N GLU A 125 7.39 -9.93 9.24
CA GLU A 125 7.39 -9.17 10.50
C GLU A 125 7.45 -7.65 10.25
N PHE A 126 6.36 -7.12 9.68
CA PHE A 126 6.17 -5.68 9.53
C PHE A 126 4.68 -5.29 9.56
N PRO A 127 4.35 -4.13 10.19
CA PRO A 127 2.98 -3.65 10.29
C PRO A 127 2.24 -3.52 8.96
N ARG A 128 0.94 -3.78 9.01
CA ARG A 128 0.05 -3.65 7.87
C ARG A 128 -1.35 -3.22 8.25
N ILE A 129 -1.97 -2.50 7.32
CA ILE A 129 -3.35 -2.06 7.38
C ILE A 129 -4.07 -2.70 6.20
N ARG A 130 -5.00 -3.60 6.51
CA ARG A 130 -5.87 -4.28 5.55
C ARG A 130 -7.15 -3.47 5.45
N VAL A 131 -7.55 -3.14 4.24
CA VAL A 131 -8.78 -2.39 3.96
C VAL A 131 -9.75 -3.29 3.21
N GLY A 132 -10.88 -3.58 3.82
CA GLY A 132 -11.86 -4.51 3.28
C GLY A 132 -12.53 -4.00 2.02
N ILE A 133 -12.53 -4.85 1.00
CA ILE A 133 -13.20 -4.61 -0.29
C ILE A 133 -14.34 -5.61 -0.55
N GLY A 134 -14.61 -6.50 0.41
CA GLY A 134 -15.60 -7.57 0.29
C GLY A 134 -15.16 -8.70 -0.65
N ARG A 135 -15.73 -9.89 -0.45
CA ARG A 135 -15.70 -10.95 -1.46
C ARG A 135 -16.90 -10.78 -2.39
N PRO A 136 -16.72 -10.91 -3.72
CA PRO A 136 -17.84 -11.03 -4.61
C PRO A 136 -18.54 -12.38 -4.39
N GLU A 137 -19.83 -12.45 -4.68
CA GLU A 137 -20.58 -13.71 -4.65
C GLU A 137 -20.08 -14.71 -5.70
N ASP A 138 -19.45 -14.23 -6.79
CA ASP A 138 -18.83 -15.04 -7.85
C ASP A 138 -17.31 -14.81 -7.93
N GLU A 139 -16.52 -15.88 -7.81
CA GLU A 139 -15.04 -15.88 -7.74
C GLU A 139 -14.33 -15.55 -9.07
N THR A 140 -14.44 -14.31 -9.57
CA THR A 140 -13.64 -13.86 -10.72
C THR A 140 -12.58 -12.83 -10.32
N ILE A 141 -11.37 -13.00 -10.89
CA ILE A 141 -10.22 -12.07 -10.82
C ILE A 141 -10.61 -10.63 -11.24
N ASP A 142 -11.75 -10.48 -11.91
CA ASP A 142 -12.30 -9.22 -12.39
C ASP A 142 -12.70 -8.21 -11.29
N LEU A 143 -12.96 -8.64 -10.05
CA LEU A 143 -13.40 -7.71 -9.00
C LEU A 143 -12.31 -6.70 -8.62
N VAL A 144 -11.08 -7.17 -8.47
CA VAL A 144 -9.98 -6.34 -7.96
C VAL A 144 -9.48 -5.32 -8.97
N LEU A 145 -9.64 -5.61 -10.26
CA LEU A 145 -9.46 -4.66 -11.35
C LEU A 145 -10.74 -3.90 -11.71
N GLY A 146 -11.85 -4.18 -11.04
CA GLY A 146 -13.13 -3.48 -11.18
C GLY A 146 -13.17 -2.21 -10.31
N ASN A 147 -13.96 -1.23 -10.75
CA ASN A 147 -14.19 0.01 -10.01
C ASN A 147 -15.21 -0.19 -8.88
N PHE A 148 -15.13 0.63 -7.83
CA PHE A 148 -16.24 0.78 -6.88
C PHE A 148 -17.47 1.36 -7.57
N SER A 149 -18.66 0.90 -7.19
CA SER A 149 -19.92 1.53 -7.58
C SER A 149 -20.19 2.80 -6.76
N ASN A 150 -21.18 3.61 -7.14
CA ASN A 150 -21.48 4.85 -6.43
C ASN A 150 -21.96 4.64 -4.98
N ASP A 151 -22.46 3.44 -4.67
CA ASP A 151 -22.98 3.08 -3.35
C ASP A 151 -21.89 2.45 -2.44
N GLU A 152 -20.67 2.26 -2.97
CA GLU A 152 -19.48 1.69 -2.29
C GLU A 152 -18.38 2.73 -2.06
#